data_AF-V2Z8D0-F1
#
_entry.id   AF-V2Z8D0-F1
#
_cell.length_a   1.000
_cell.length_b   1.000
_cell.length_c   1.000
_cell.angle_alpha   90.00
_cell.angle_beta   90.00
_cell.angle_gamma   90.00
#
_symmetry.space_group_name_H-M   'P 1'
#
loop_
_entity.id
_entity.type
_entity.pdbx_description
1 polymer ?
#
loop_
_entity_poly.entity_id
_entity_poly.type
_entity_poly.pdbx_seq_one_letter_code
_entity_poly.pdbx_strand_id
1 'polypeptide(L)'
;MSEKKGVVYILTNPSFPEYVKIGYADDVRERVNQLNRSECTPLAFRVYATYEVNVRLTDMKIHNIIDKLNPNLRSIDNVEGRKRVREF
;
A
#
# COMPACT_ATOMS: atom_id res chain seq x y z
N MET A 1 22.16 7.05 18.06
CA MET A 1 21.54 7.43 16.78
C MET A 1 20.20 6.73 16.72
N SER A 2 19.08 7.47 16.82
CA SER A 2 17.75 6.85 16.81
C SER A 2 17.49 6.28 15.43
N GLU A 3 17.48 4.95 15.32
CA GLU A 3 17.04 4.26 14.11
C GLU A 3 15.64 4.78 13.77
N LYS A 4 15.51 5.51 12.65
CA LYS A 4 14.21 5.96 12.16
C LYS A 4 13.41 4.71 11.80
N LYS A 5 12.52 4.31 12.70
CA LYS A 5 11.57 3.22 12.48
C LYS A 5 10.60 3.66 11.40
N GLY A 6 10.55 2.91 10.33
CA GLY A 6 9.54 3.08 9.31
C GLY A 6 8.27 2.35 9.67
N VAL A 7 7.20 2.61 8.93
CA VAL A 7 5.91 1.95 9.14
C VAL A 7 5.43 1.40 7.82
N VAL A 8 5.16 0.10 7.80
CA VAL A 8 4.34 -0.51 6.76
C VAL A 8 2.89 -0.24 7.11
N TYR A 9 2.14 0.33 6.17
CA TYR A 9 0.72 0.58 6.33
C TYR A 9 -0.10 -0.29 5.38
N ILE A 10 -1.31 -0.61 5.82
CA ILE A 10 -2.35 -1.24 5.02
C ILE A 10 -3.54 -0.28 5.02
N LEU A 11 -3.90 0.24 3.86
CA LEU A 11 -5.07 1.09 3.68
C LEU A 11 -6.19 0.30 3.02
N THR A 12 -7.41 0.62 3.42
CA THR A 12 -8.65 0.15 2.80
C THR A 12 -9.43 1.37 2.31
N ASN A 13 -10.20 1.20 1.25
CA ASN A 13 -11.12 2.22 0.79
C ASN A 13 -12.51 1.59 0.68
N PRO A 14 -13.57 2.17 1.29
CA PRO A 14 -14.91 1.60 1.15
C PRO A 14 -15.44 1.63 -0.29
N SER A 15 -14.85 2.45 -1.19
CA SER A 15 -15.12 2.39 -2.64
C SER A 15 -14.62 1.09 -3.27
N PHE A 16 -13.63 0.45 -2.66
CA PHE A 16 -12.96 -0.75 -3.14
C PHE A 16 -12.83 -1.77 -1.98
N PRO A 17 -13.93 -2.38 -1.53
CA PRO A 17 -13.94 -3.25 -0.35
C PRO A 17 -13.11 -4.53 -0.52
N GLU A 18 -12.88 -4.98 -1.75
CA GLU A 18 -12.10 -6.17 -2.08
C GLU A 18 -10.60 -5.88 -2.24
N TYR A 19 -10.19 -4.62 -2.06
CA TYR A 19 -8.87 -4.11 -2.43
C TYR A 19 -8.19 -3.44 -1.23
N VAL A 20 -6.87 -3.63 -1.15
CA VAL A 20 -6.06 -3.08 -0.05
C VAL A 20 -4.76 -2.53 -0.58
N LYS A 21 -4.39 -1.35 -0.09
CA LYS A 21 -3.13 -0.70 -0.43
C LYS A 21 -2.10 -0.93 0.66
N ILE A 22 -1.11 -1.75 0.35
CA ILE A 22 0.05 -1.98 1.21
C ILE A 22 1.20 -1.07 0.76
N GLY A 23 1.90 -0.45 1.70
CA GLY A 23 3.07 0.34 1.37
C GLY A 23 3.89 0.68 2.61
N TYR A 24 5.07 1.25 2.38
CA TYR A 24 5.94 1.76 3.43
C TYR A 24 5.88 3.29 3.47
N ALA A 25 5.84 3.86 4.68
CA ALA A 25 6.05 5.29 4.91
C ALA A 25 6.81 5.50 6.22
N ASP A 26 7.60 6.58 6.27
CA ASP A 26 8.14 7.07 7.54
C ASP A 26 7.01 7.72 8.39
N ASP A 27 6.04 8.39 7.75
CA ASP A 27 4.82 8.91 8.40
C ASP A 27 3.56 8.49 7.63
N VAL A 28 2.76 7.62 8.25
CA VAL A 28 1.53 7.09 7.63
C VAL A 28 0.45 8.15 7.51
N ARG A 29 0.36 9.10 8.46
CA ARG A 29 -0.70 10.11 8.48
C ARG A 29 -0.50 11.11 7.36
N GLU A 30 0.72 11.58 7.17
CA GLU A 30 1.07 12.44 6.04
C GLU A 30 0.81 11.73 4.71
N ARG A 31 1.18 10.44 4.62
CA ARG A 31 0.97 9.65 3.41
C ARG A 31 -0.51 9.47 3.07
N VAL A 32 -1.35 9.15 4.05
CA VAL A 32 -2.80 9.02 3.88
C VAL A 32 -3.43 10.35 3.47
N ASN A 33 -3.00 11.46 4.10
CA ASN A 33 -3.49 12.79 3.72
C ASN A 33 -3.10 13.17 2.28
N GLN A 34 -1.89 12.83 1.83
CA GLN A 34 -1.49 13.02 0.44
C GLN A 34 -2.34 12.20 -0.52
N LEU A 35 -2.62 10.94 -0.19
CA LEU A 35 -3.46 10.06 -1.00
C LEU A 35 -4.90 10.59 -1.08
N ASN A 36 -5.48 10.96 0.05
CA ASN A 36 -6.83 11.52 0.12
C ASN A 36 -6.97 12.88 -0.60
N ARG A 37 -5.86 13.63 -0.74
CA ARG A 37 -5.85 14.91 -1.45
C ARG A 37 -5.70 14.74 -2.96
N SER A 38 -5.05 13.66 -3.40
CA SER A 38 -4.65 13.46 -4.79
C SER A 38 -5.56 12.50 -5.56
N GLU A 39 -6.30 11.62 -4.88
CA GLU A 39 -7.15 10.62 -5.52
C GLU A 39 -8.55 11.17 -5.79
N CYS A 40 -9.01 11.03 -7.03
CA CYS A 40 -10.36 11.36 -7.50
C CYS A 40 -11.40 10.31 -7.01
N THR A 41 -11.19 9.72 -5.84
CA THR A 41 -12.09 8.71 -5.27
C THR A 41 -13.15 9.35 -4.40
N PRO A 42 -14.42 8.93 -4.50
CA PRO A 42 -15.52 9.53 -3.73
C PRO A 42 -15.41 9.31 -2.22
N LEU A 43 -14.61 8.32 -1.78
CA LEU A 43 -14.36 8.03 -0.37
C LEU A 43 -12.86 8.03 -0.06
N ALA A 44 -12.52 8.51 1.13
CA ALA A 44 -11.16 8.60 1.62
C ALA A 44 -10.60 7.21 2.00
N PHE A 45 -9.30 7.03 1.78
CA PHE A 45 -8.53 5.91 2.31
C PHE A 45 -8.51 5.94 3.83
N ARG A 46 -8.68 4.75 4.42
CA ARG A 46 -8.64 4.51 5.86
C ARG A 46 -7.50 3.57 6.18
N VAL A 47 -6.75 3.89 7.22
CA VAL A 47 -5.73 2.99 7.75
C VAL A 47 -6.43 1.80 8.39
N TYR A 48 -6.17 0.60 7.88
CA TYR A 48 -6.66 -0.65 8.46
C TYR A 48 -5.68 -1.17 9.50
N ALA A 49 -4.40 -1.24 9.15
CA ALA A 49 -3.34 -1.69 10.04
C ALA A 49 -2.03 -0.97 9.72
N THR A 50 -1.19 -0.83 10.74
CA THR A 50 0.18 -0.31 10.62
C THR A 50 1.12 -1.22 11.38
N TYR A 51 2.26 -1.52 10.79
CA TYR A 51 3.30 -2.35 11.37
C TYR A 51 4.63 -1.61 11.35
N GLU A 52 5.20 -1.37 12.52
CA GLU A 52 6.48 -0.70 12.66
C GLU A 52 7.62 -1.63 12.25
N VAL A 53 8.48 -1.15 11.37
CA VAL A 53 9.64 -1.89 10.85
C VAL A 53 10.90 -1.07 11.05
N ASN A 54 11.96 -1.73 11.52
CA ASN A 54 13.27 -1.08 11.63
C ASN A 54 14.02 -1.04 10.28
N VAL A 55 13.54 -1.80 9.29
CA VAL A 55 14.19 -1.94 7.98
C VAL A 55 13.37 -1.23 6.90
N ARG A 56 14.03 -0.35 6.14
CA ARG A 56 13.46 0.31 4.96
C ARG A 56 13.13 -0.70 3.87
N LEU A 57 12.09 -0.43 3.08
CA LEU A 57 11.64 -1.28 1.96
C LEU A 57 11.18 -2.69 2.40
N THR A 58 10.74 -2.85 3.66
CA THR A 58 10.21 -4.14 4.14
C THR A 58 8.89 -4.50 3.45
N ASP A 59 8.17 -3.51 2.90
CA ASP A 59 6.99 -3.73 2.06
C ASP A 59 7.32 -4.66 0.88
N MET A 60 8.50 -4.55 0.25
CA MET A 60 8.91 -5.46 -0.83
C MET A 60 8.95 -6.92 -0.38
N LYS A 61 9.31 -7.21 0.87
CA LYS A 61 9.25 -8.59 1.39
C LYS A 61 7.81 -9.05 1.52
N ILE A 62 6.91 -8.18 1.98
CA ILE A 62 5.48 -8.47 2.08
C ILE A 62 4.90 -8.72 0.68
N HIS A 63 5.22 -7.88 -0.30
CA HIS A 63 4.84 -8.08 -1.69
C HIS A 63 5.33 -9.44 -2.22
N ASN A 64 6.60 -9.79 -1.99
CA ASN A 64 7.15 -11.09 -2.39
C ASN A 64 6.47 -12.27 -1.69
N ILE A 65 6.07 -12.13 -0.42
CA ILE A 65 5.36 -13.18 0.32
C ILE A 65 3.94 -13.34 -0.23
N ILE A 66 3.23 -12.24 -0.50
CA ILE A 66 1.89 -12.26 -1.09
C ILE A 66 1.93 -12.85 -2.51
N ASP A 67 2.89 -12.43 -3.35
CA ASP A 67 3.10 -12.98 -4.69
C ASP A 67 3.38 -14.49 -4.66
N LYS A 68 4.10 -14.99 -3.64
CA LYS A 68 4.35 -16.43 -3.45
C LYS A 68 3.12 -17.18 -2.91
N LEU A 69 2.32 -16.57 -2.05
CA LEU A 69 1.14 -17.18 -1.45
C LEU A 69 -0.01 -17.28 -2.45
N ASN A 70 -0.34 -16.19 -3.13
CA ASN A 70 -1.33 -16.17 -4.19
C ASN A 70 -1.14 -14.96 -5.12
N PRO A 71 -0.58 -15.14 -6.33
CA PRO A 71 -0.33 -14.04 -7.27
C PRO A 71 -1.61 -13.40 -7.82
N ASN A 72 -2.78 -14.03 -7.63
CA ASN A 72 -4.08 -13.47 -8.04
C ASN A 72 -4.61 -12.38 -7.08
N LEU A 73 -4.01 -12.22 -5.90
CA LEU A 73 -4.35 -11.13 -4.97
C LEU A 73 -3.88 -9.76 -5.48
N ARG A 74 -3.04 -9.74 -6.54
CA ARG A 74 -2.50 -8.52 -7.11
C ARG A 74 -3.32 -8.09 -8.32
N SER A 75 -3.83 -6.86 -8.30
CA SER A 75 -4.45 -6.27 -9.48
C SER A 75 -3.36 -5.89 -10.49
N ILE A 76 -3.23 -6.68 -11.56
CA ILE A 76 -2.26 -6.45 -12.63
C ILE A 76 -3.02 -5.85 -13.82
N ASP A 77 -3.00 -4.53 -13.91
CA ASP A 77 -3.64 -3.81 -15.01
C ASP A 77 -2.66 -3.74 -16.20
N ASN A 78 -3.05 -4.33 -17.34
CA ASN A 78 -2.28 -4.25 -18.58
C ASN A 78 -2.92 -3.22 -19.50
N VAL A 79 -2.42 -1.97 -19.47
CA VAL A 79 -2.84 -0.91 -20.40
C VAL A 79 -1.73 -0.72 -21.43
N GLU A 80 -2.09 -0.90 -22.71
CA GLU A 80 -1.25 -0.62 -23.88
C GLU A 80 0.12 -1.32 -23.88
N GLY A 81 0.17 -2.61 -23.51
CA GLY A 81 1.39 -3.43 -23.57
C GLY A 81 2.45 -3.10 -22.51
N ARG A 82 2.17 -2.15 -21.59
CA ARG A 82 3.00 -1.90 -20.41
C ARG A 82 2.30 -2.46 -19.19
N LYS A 83 2.91 -3.48 -18.58
CA LYS A 83 2.41 -4.11 -17.34
C LYS A 83 2.46 -3.07 -16.21
N ARG A 84 1.32 -2.45 -15.88
CA ARG A 84 1.21 -1.52 -14.76
C ARG A 84 0.73 -2.32 -13.56
N VAL A 85 1.70 -2.72 -12.75
CA VAL A 85 1.41 -3.32 -11.45
C VAL A 85 0.93 -2.19 -10.54
N ARG A 86 -0.39 -2.05 -10.39
CA ARG A 86 -1.03 -1.04 -9.55
C ARG A 86 -1.75 -1.75 -8.43
N GLU A 87 -1.22 -1.60 -7.22
CA GLU A 87 -1.88 -2.04 -6.00
C GLU A 87 -2.87 -0.95 -5.57
N PHE A 88 -4.15 -1.31 -5.61
CA PHE A 88 -5.24 -0.58 -4.97
C PHE A 88 -5.81 -1.45 -3.85
#